data_AF-A0A6B1YJB4-F1
#
_entry.id   AF-A0A6B1YJB4-F1
#
_cell.length_a   1.000
_cell.length_b   1.000
_cell.length_c   1.000
_cell.angle_alpha   90.00
_cell.angle_beta   90.00
_cell.angle_gamma   90.00
#
_symmetry.space_group_name_H-M   'P 1'
#
loop_
_entity.id
_entity.type
_entity.pdbx_description
1 polymer ?
#
loop_
_entity_poly.entity_id
_entity_poly.type
_entity_poly.pdbx_seq_one_letter_code
_entity_poly.pdbx_strand_id
1 'polypeptide(L)'
;MTQQLIAALRATAKKWRTSNRAHPDGVVLVWEGEVYGWKSELRDPASERPGAYAVDAAGLVFKAEGGDDYQGAIEWVAVDPDGQ
;
A
#
# COMPACT_ATOMS: atom_id res chain seq x y z
N MET A 1 -3.49 7.08 -12.18
CA MET A 1 -3.63 7.51 -10.76
C MET A 1 -3.06 8.92 -10.64
N THR A 2 -3.62 9.82 -9.82
CA THR A 2 -3.08 11.19 -9.75
C THR A 2 -1.89 11.27 -8.78
N GLN A 3 -0.93 12.15 -9.08
CA GLN A 3 0.23 12.37 -8.21
C GLN A 3 -0.18 12.81 -6.78
N GLN A 4 -1.34 13.44 -6.65
CA GLN A 4 -1.95 13.80 -5.36
C GLN A 4 -2.32 12.58 -4.51
N LEU A 5 -2.84 11.50 -5.11
CA LEU A 5 -3.18 10.29 -4.36
C LEU A 5 -1.93 9.58 -3.84
N ILE A 6 -0.88 9.49 -4.65
CA ILE A 6 0.40 8.89 -4.24
C ILE A 6 1.02 9.68 -3.08
N ALA A 7 0.98 11.02 -3.17
CA ALA A 7 1.45 11.87 -2.08
C ALA A 7 0.64 11.64 -0.79
N ALA A 8 -0.68 11.52 -0.88
CA ALA A 8 -1.53 11.21 0.27
C ALA A 8 -1.19 9.85 0.89
N LEU A 9 -1.05 8.79 0.10
CA LEU A 9 -0.67 7.46 0.59
C LEU A 9 0.68 7.45 1.32
N ARG A 10 1.68 8.13 0.74
CA ARG A 10 3.00 8.30 1.38
C ARG A 10 2.90 9.05 2.70
N ALA A 11 2.10 10.13 2.74
CA ALA A 11 1.89 10.90 3.96
C ALA A 11 1.22 10.05 5.06
N THR A 12 0.19 9.28 4.70
CA THR A 12 -0.50 8.35 5.61
C THR A 12 0.46 7.30 6.17
N ALA A 13 1.25 6.65 5.32
CA ALA A 13 2.23 5.66 5.75
C ALA A 13 3.31 6.27 6.66
N LYS A 14 3.83 7.45 6.32
CA LYS A 14 4.83 8.18 7.13
C LYS A 14 4.28 8.55 8.51
N LYS A 15 3.02 9.01 8.58
CA LYS A 15 2.34 9.31 9.84
C LYS A 15 2.27 8.06 10.72
N TRP A 16 1.85 6.93 10.16
CA TRP A 16 1.77 5.66 10.90
C TRP A 16 3.14 5.23 11.44
N ARG A 17 4.20 5.30 10.62
CA ARG A 17 5.57 4.93 11.04
C ARG A 17 6.12 5.81 12.17
N THR A 18 5.77 7.10 12.15
CA THR A 18 6.18 8.04 13.20
C THR A 18 5.61 7.65 14.57
N SER A 19 4.38 7.12 14.58
CA SER A 19 3.72 6.60 15.78
C SER A 19 4.18 5.18 16.13
N ASN A 20 4.59 4.37 15.16
CA ASN A 20 4.97 2.96 15.32
C ASN A 20 6.46 2.71 15.06
N ARG A 21 7.32 3.36 15.86
CA ARG A 21 8.79 3.36 15.67
C ARG A 21 9.47 1.98 15.76
N ALA A 22 8.80 0.99 16.33
CA ALA A 22 9.29 -0.40 16.35
C ALA A 22 9.26 -1.07 14.96
N HIS A 23 8.57 -0.47 13.99
CA HIS A 23 8.40 -0.98 12.62
C HIS A 23 8.89 0.05 11.58
N PRO A 24 10.20 0.38 11.58
CA PRO A 24 10.75 1.37 10.63
C PRO A 24 10.65 0.88 9.19
N ASP A 25 10.79 -0.44 8.97
CA ASP A 25 10.86 -1.07 7.66
C ASP A 25 9.52 -1.73 7.24
N GLY A 26 9.55 -2.56 6.21
CA GLY A 26 8.39 -3.31 5.71
C GLY A 26 7.40 -2.44 4.94
N VAL A 27 6.16 -2.92 4.82
CA VAL A 27 5.09 -2.28 4.02
C VAL A 27 3.92 -1.91 4.91
N VAL A 28 3.43 -0.68 4.75
CA VAL A 28 2.20 -0.20 5.38
C VAL A 28 1.06 -0.39 4.38
N LEU A 29 -0.02 -1.03 4.83
CA LEU A 29 -1.18 -1.32 4.02
C LEU A 29 -2.27 -0.29 4.26
N VAL A 30 -2.78 0.32 3.18
CA VAL A 30 -3.75 1.42 3.19
C VAL A 30 -4.95 1.04 2.34
N TRP A 31 -6.15 1.25 2.85
CA TRP A 31 -7.40 1.03 2.12
C TRP A 31 -8.38 2.16 2.46
N GLU A 32 -9.04 2.72 1.45
CA GLU A 32 -9.93 3.90 1.59
C GLU A 32 -9.28 5.08 2.37
N GLY A 33 -7.96 5.26 2.21
CA GLY A 33 -7.19 6.33 2.85
C GLY A 33 -6.70 6.04 4.29
N GLU A 34 -7.10 4.92 4.88
CA GLU A 34 -6.76 4.54 6.26
C GLU A 34 -5.79 3.36 6.31
N VAL A 35 -4.88 3.37 7.29
CA VAL A 35 -3.97 2.22 7.51
C VAL A 35 -4.73 1.10 8.18
N TYR A 36 -4.77 -0.08 7.56
CA TYR A 36 -5.38 -1.27 8.15
C TYR A 36 -4.36 -2.32 8.59
N GLY A 37 -3.09 -2.20 8.17
CA GLY A 37 -2.09 -3.19 8.52
C GLY A 37 -0.65 -2.79 8.21
N TRP A 38 0.26 -3.63 8.69
CA TRP A 38 1.68 -3.58 8.36
C TRP A 38 2.21 -5.01 8.21
N LYS A 39 3.15 -5.20 7.27
CA LYS A 39 3.87 -6.46 7.08
C LYS A 39 5.36 -6.18 6.96
N SER A 40 6.20 -7.14 7.33
CA SER A 40 7.66 -7.02 7.19
C SER A 40 8.11 -6.93 5.72
N GLU A 41 7.30 -7.43 4.79
CA GLU A 41 7.56 -7.45 3.35
C GLU A 41 6.24 -7.54 2.57
N LEU A 42 6.27 -7.22 1.28
CA LEU A 42 5.13 -7.42 0.39
C LEU A 42 4.97 -8.92 0.10
N ARG A 43 3.79 -9.46 0.39
CA ARG A 43 3.47 -10.89 0.23
C ARG A 43 2.36 -11.09 -0.80
N ASP A 44 1.91 -12.33 -0.94
CA ASP A 44 0.82 -12.73 -1.83
C ASP A 44 -0.39 -11.76 -1.75
N PRO A 45 -0.84 -11.20 -2.90
CA PRO A 45 -1.95 -10.25 -2.99
C PRO A 45 -3.33 -10.86 -2.71
N ALA A 46 -3.50 -12.19 -2.77
CA ALA A 46 -4.78 -12.85 -2.55
C ALA A 46 -5.29 -12.71 -1.10
N SER A 47 -4.41 -12.31 -0.18
CA SER A 47 -4.82 -11.95 1.18
C SER A 47 -5.33 -10.51 1.32
N GLU A 48 -5.24 -9.70 0.27
CA GLU A 48 -5.64 -8.30 0.29
C GLU A 48 -6.90 -8.05 -0.51
N ARG A 49 -7.65 -7.04 -0.08
CA ARG A 49 -8.80 -6.54 -0.81
C ARG A 49 -8.35 -5.85 -2.11
N PRO A 50 -8.98 -6.13 -3.27
CA PRO A 50 -8.74 -5.36 -4.48
C PRO A 50 -8.90 -3.85 -4.25
N GLY A 51 -7.96 -3.06 -4.74
CA GLY A 51 -7.89 -1.62 -4.53
C GLY A 51 -7.14 -1.18 -3.27
N ALA A 52 -6.69 -2.10 -2.41
CA ALA A 52 -5.76 -1.78 -1.33
C ALA A 52 -4.40 -1.33 -1.89
N TYR A 53 -3.69 -0.52 -1.11
CA TYR A 53 -2.36 -0.01 -1.43
C TYR A 53 -1.35 -0.49 -0.41
N ALA A 54 -0.16 -0.86 -0.88
CA ALA A 54 1.01 -1.09 -0.04
C ALA A 54 2.03 0.03 -0.27
N VAL A 55 2.55 0.61 0.81
CA VAL A 55 3.59 1.63 0.79
C VAL A 55 4.82 1.12 1.52
N ASP A 56 5.93 0.93 0.81
CA ASP A 56 7.16 0.44 1.42
C ASP A 56 7.92 1.56 2.18
N ALA A 57 9.06 1.20 2.77
CA ALA A 57 9.90 2.14 3.51
C ALA A 57 10.58 3.21 2.62
N ALA A 58 10.78 2.93 1.33
CA ALA A 58 11.31 3.86 0.34
C ALA A 58 10.23 4.80 -0.23
N GLY A 59 8.95 4.51 0.03
CA GLY A 59 7.80 5.23 -0.49
C GLY A 59 7.35 4.76 -1.87
N LEU A 60 7.79 3.59 -2.34
CA LEU A 60 7.17 2.94 -3.50
C LEU A 60 5.75 2.52 -3.12
N VAL A 61 4.83 2.66 -4.07
CA VAL A 61 3.41 2.35 -3.90
C VAL A 61 3.05 1.22 -4.83
N PHE A 62 2.38 0.21 -4.29
CA PHE A 62 1.82 -0.90 -5.04
C PHE A 62 0.32 -0.93 -4.81
N LYS A 63 -0.46 -1.24 -5.85
CA LYS A 63 -1.91 -1.42 -5.75
C LYS A 63 -2.24 -2.89 -5.95
N ALA A 64 -3.10 -3.41 -5.09
CA ALA A 64 -3.69 -4.73 -5.23
C ALA A 64 -4.74 -4.66 -6.36
N GLU A 65 -4.51 -5.38 -7.46
CA GLU A 65 -5.38 -5.36 -8.64
C GLU A 65 -5.91 -6.75 -9.00
N GLY A 66 -7.02 -6.76 -9.75
CA GLY A 66 -7.75 -7.97 -10.13
C GLY A 66 -8.54 -8.59 -8.97
N GLY A 67 -9.15 -9.75 -9.25
CA GLY A 67 -9.89 -10.54 -8.28
C GLY A 67 -11.17 -9.86 -7.77
N ASP A 68 -11.62 -10.27 -6.59
CA ASP A 68 -12.83 -9.75 -5.93
C ASP A 68 -12.72 -9.78 -4.39
N ASP A 69 -13.74 -9.31 -3.70
CA ASP A 69 -13.77 -9.23 -2.23
C ASP A 69 -13.74 -10.61 -1.53
N TYR A 70 -14.01 -11.71 -2.25
CA TYR A 70 -14.01 -13.07 -1.71
C TYR A 70 -12.68 -13.79 -1.96
N GLN A 71 -12.10 -13.63 -3.16
CA GLN A 71 -10.86 -14.28 -3.58
C GLN A 71 -9.60 -13.45 -3.27
N GLY A 72 -9.77 -12.16 -2.96
CA GLY A 72 -8.68 -11.20 -2.83
C GLY A 72 -8.12 -10.77 -4.19
N ALA A 73 -7.08 -9.95 -4.17
CA ALA A 73 -6.41 -9.48 -5.38
C ALA A 73 -5.56 -10.56 -6.06
N ILE A 74 -5.34 -10.41 -7.36
CA ILE A 74 -4.54 -11.34 -8.16
C ILE A 74 -3.07 -10.94 -8.18
N GLU A 75 -2.79 -9.64 -8.22
CA GLU A 75 -1.44 -9.12 -8.37
C GLU A 75 -1.21 -7.80 -7.62
N TRP A 76 0.07 -7.51 -7.38
CA TRP A 76 0.53 -6.19 -6.97
C TRP A 76 1.09 -5.44 -8.17
N VAL A 77 0.48 -4.31 -8.51
CA VAL A 77 0.93 -3.44 -9.59
C VAL A 77 1.66 -2.24 -9.00
N ALA A 78 2.93 -2.03 -9.38
CA ALA A 78 3.68 -0.85 -9.00
C ALA A 78 3.02 0.41 -9.60
N VAL A 79 2.77 1.41 -8.75
CA VAL A 79 2.19 2.68 -9.18
C VAL A 79 3.31 3.66 -9.46
N ASP A 80 3.52 3.96 -10.74
CA ASP A 80 4.49 4.97 -11.16
C ASP A 80 3.92 6.39 -10.91
N PRO A 81 4.56 7.22 -10.08
CA PRO A 81 4.16 8.62 -9.90
C PRO A 81 4.33 9.49 -11.14
N ASP A 82 5.22 9.10 -12.05
CA ASP A 82 5.57 9.83 -13.27
C ASP A 82 5.14 9.05 -14.54
N GLY A 83 4.36 7.98 -14.35
CA GLY A 83 3.87 7.13 -15.42
C GLY A 83 3.04 7.93 -16.42
N GLN A 84 3.63 8.16 -17.59
CA GLN A 84 3.01 8.72 -18.79
C GLN A 84 1.81 7.89 -19.25
#